data_AF-A0A841CIQ7-F1
#
_entry.id   AF-A0A841CIQ7-F1
#
_cell.length_a   1.000
_cell.length_b   1.000
_cell.length_c   1.000
_cell.angle_alpha   90.00
_cell.angle_beta   90.00
_cell.angle_gamma   90.00
#
_symmetry.space_group_name_H-M   'P 1'
#
loop_
_entity.id
_entity.type
_entity.pdbx_description
1 polymer ?
#
loop_
_entity_poly.entity_id
_entity_poly.type
_entity_poly.pdbx_seq_one_letter_code
_entity_poly.pdbx_strand_id
1 'polypeptide(L)'
;MFTPDPIQRHAGPPASSTPLRDYLSSLPPGVSTGYAVLPRSLVEAMPLPWQQQMTHLLAEFHRSFAHLGWPVYRVVPSRRERLVDLDEEQLAEVGAIMEIDSDGELVYRDRSGTRIDDPEQRMVLVSVLDPIPGEYANANQSTPARGFPVPQQPYPQSGPLPVQAPPQQR
;
A
#
# COMPACT_ATOMS: atom_id res chain seq x y z
N MET A 1 6.83 -55.12 4.08
CA MET A 1 7.51 -54.02 3.36
C MET A 1 6.57 -52.82 3.39
N PHE A 2 6.94 -51.75 4.08
CA PHE A 2 6.18 -50.49 4.09
C PHE A 2 6.74 -49.60 2.99
N THR A 3 5.99 -49.40 1.91
CA THR A 3 6.23 -48.32 0.95
C THR A 3 5.61 -47.05 1.53
N PRO A 4 6.39 -46.00 1.86
CA PRO A 4 5.81 -44.73 2.27
C PRO A 4 5.08 -44.12 1.08
N ASP A 5 3.82 -43.75 1.26
CA ASP A 5 3.04 -43.01 0.28
C ASP A 5 3.79 -41.73 -0.13
N PRO A 6 3.83 -41.39 -1.44
CA PRO A 6 4.50 -40.19 -1.90
C PRO A 6 3.81 -38.94 -1.34
N ILE A 7 4.61 -38.04 -0.76
CA ILE A 7 4.17 -36.75 -0.23
C ILE A 7 3.38 -36.01 -1.31
N GLN A 8 2.09 -35.77 -1.05
CA GLN A 8 1.22 -34.98 -1.94
C GLN A 8 1.79 -33.55 -2.03
N ARG A 9 2.39 -33.22 -3.17
CA ARG A 9 2.80 -31.84 -3.47
C ARG A 9 1.54 -31.05 -3.77
N HIS A 10 1.24 -30.05 -2.96
CA HIS A 10 0.17 -29.10 -3.25
C HIS A 10 0.41 -28.48 -4.64
N ALA A 11 -0.49 -28.73 -5.59
CA ALA A 11 -0.45 -28.19 -6.94
C ALA A 11 -0.90 -26.72 -6.93
N GLY A 12 -0.10 -25.85 -6.32
CA GLY A 12 -0.19 -24.40 -6.50
C GLY A 12 0.80 -23.94 -7.57
N PRO A 13 0.57 -22.79 -8.21
CA PRO A 13 1.61 -22.11 -8.97
C PRO A 13 2.88 -21.98 -8.10
N PRO A 14 4.09 -22.06 -8.68
CA PRO A 14 5.32 -21.92 -7.90
C PRO A 14 5.27 -20.60 -7.12
N ALA A 15 5.65 -20.65 -5.84
CA ALA A 15 5.75 -19.45 -5.02
C ALA A 15 6.70 -18.46 -5.72
N SER A 16 6.20 -17.24 -5.97
CA SER A 16 6.98 -16.22 -6.67
C SER A 16 8.32 -15.98 -5.98
N SER A 17 9.39 -15.87 -6.77
CA SER A 17 10.70 -15.42 -6.29
C SER A 17 10.75 -13.93 -5.97
N THR A 18 9.71 -13.17 -6.34
CA THR A 18 9.60 -11.71 -6.11
C THR A 18 8.21 -11.32 -5.61
N PRO A 19 7.74 -11.86 -4.47
CA PRO A 19 6.34 -11.71 -4.03
C PRO A 19 5.94 -10.25 -3.79
N LEU A 20 6.84 -9.43 -3.25
CA LEU A 20 6.59 -7.99 -3.05
C LEU A 20 6.43 -7.25 -4.39
N ARG A 21 7.26 -7.58 -5.39
CA ARG A 21 7.19 -6.97 -6.73
C ARG A 21 5.85 -7.29 -7.39
N ASP A 22 5.42 -8.53 -7.29
CA ASP A 22 4.18 -9.00 -7.90
C ASP A 22 2.97 -8.32 -7.25
N TYR A 23 2.98 -8.20 -5.92
CA TYR A 23 1.94 -7.48 -5.20
C TYR A 23 1.86 -6.00 -5.62
N LEU A 24 2.98 -5.28 -5.67
CA LEU A 24 3.01 -3.87 -6.08
C LEU A 24 2.65 -3.67 -7.55
N SER A 25 2.97 -4.65 -8.41
CA SER A 25 2.62 -4.62 -9.84
C SER A 25 1.11 -4.74 -10.07
N SER A 26 0.34 -5.25 -9.10
CA SER A 26 -1.13 -5.21 -9.15
C SER A 26 -1.72 -3.81 -8.93
N LEU A 27 -0.88 -2.80 -8.65
CA LEU A 27 -1.25 -1.41 -8.37
C LEU A 27 -2.31 -1.29 -7.26
N PRO A 28 -2.04 -1.81 -6.04
CA PRO A 28 -2.93 -1.62 -4.92
C PRO A 28 -2.99 -0.12 -4.53
N PRO A 29 -3.96 0.28 -3.68
CA PRO A 29 -4.09 1.68 -3.26
C PRO A 29 -2.78 2.28 -2.73
N GLY A 30 -2.47 3.51 -3.14
CA GLY A 30 -1.24 4.19 -2.76
C GLY A 30 0.00 3.78 -3.55
N VAL A 31 -0.12 2.88 -4.55
CA VAL A 31 0.99 2.45 -5.40
C VAL A 31 0.91 3.07 -6.79
N SER A 32 2.06 3.57 -7.25
CA SER A 32 2.31 4.06 -8.60
C SER A 32 3.58 3.41 -9.14
N THR A 33 3.94 3.72 -10.39
CA THR A 33 5.14 3.16 -11.04
C THR A 33 6.43 3.41 -10.27
N GLY A 34 6.53 4.53 -9.54
CA GLY A 34 7.75 4.93 -8.84
C GLY A 34 7.72 4.74 -7.32
N TYR A 35 6.53 4.72 -6.71
CA TYR A 35 6.39 4.81 -5.25
C TYR A 35 5.22 3.99 -4.73
N ALA A 36 5.40 3.40 -3.55
CA ALA A 36 4.34 2.89 -2.69
C ALA A 36 4.25 3.81 -1.47
N VAL A 37 3.12 4.50 -1.32
CA VAL A 37 2.86 5.43 -0.23
C VAL A 37 1.89 4.80 0.75
N LEU A 38 2.24 4.82 2.03
CA LEU A 38 1.37 4.42 3.11
C LEU A 38 1.05 5.65 3.97
N PRO A 39 -0.22 6.10 4.02
CA PRO A 39 -0.62 7.21 4.88
C PRO A 39 -0.34 6.89 6.34
N ARG A 40 0.34 7.79 7.03
CA ARG A 40 0.79 7.60 8.42
C ARG A 40 -0.39 7.28 9.35
N SER A 41 -1.51 7.99 9.21
CA SER A 41 -2.73 7.77 9.99
C SER A 41 -3.24 6.32 9.91
N LEU A 42 -3.18 5.70 8.73
CA LEU A 42 -3.60 4.31 8.53
C LEU A 42 -2.58 3.31 9.10
N VAL A 43 -1.28 3.60 8.95
CA VAL A 43 -0.21 2.75 9.50
C VAL A 43 -0.26 2.74 11.03
N GLU A 44 -0.45 3.90 11.66
CA GLU A 44 -0.55 4.02 13.12
C GLU A 44 -1.85 3.47 13.68
N ALA A 45 -2.91 3.40 12.87
CA ALA A 45 -4.19 2.81 13.23
C ALA A 45 -4.22 1.28 13.18
N MET A 46 -3.19 0.64 12.61
CA MET A 46 -3.15 -0.82 12.49
C MET A 46 -3.24 -1.51 13.86
N PRO A 47 -3.75 -2.75 13.94
CA PRO A 47 -3.68 -3.53 15.18
C PRO A 47 -2.26 -3.66 15.73
N LEU A 48 -2.10 -3.69 17.05
CA LEU A 48 -0.78 -3.72 17.71
C LEU A 48 0.17 -4.83 17.19
N PRO A 49 -0.28 -6.08 16.92
CA PRO A 49 0.62 -7.09 16.35
C PRO A 49 1.18 -6.70 14.98
N TRP A 50 0.40 -6.00 14.15
CA TRP A 50 0.86 -5.52 12.84
C TRP A 50 1.83 -4.36 12.99
N GLN A 51 1.56 -3.44 13.93
CA GLN A 51 2.50 -2.36 14.23
C GLN A 51 3.87 -2.89 14.68
N GLN A 52 3.88 -3.93 15.53
CA GLN A 52 5.11 -4.58 15.98
C GLN A 52 5.87 -5.21 14.80
N GLN A 53 5.20 -6.02 13.97
CA GLN A 53 5.80 -6.64 12.79
C GLN A 53 6.35 -5.59 11.80
N MET A 54 5.55 -4.56 11.51
CA MET A 54 5.94 -3.47 10.62
C MET A 54 7.15 -2.69 11.16
N THR A 55 7.18 -2.42 12.46
CA THR A 55 8.29 -1.70 13.11
C THR A 55 9.60 -2.47 12.96
N HIS A 56 9.57 -3.80 13.18
CA HIS A 56 10.75 -4.65 12.97
C HIS A 56 11.21 -4.63 11.52
N LEU A 57 10.29 -4.80 10.57
CA LEU A 57 10.61 -4.78 9.14
C LEU A 57 11.22 -3.44 8.69
N LEU A 58 10.62 -2.32 9.11
CA LEU A 58 11.12 -0.98 8.80
C LEU A 58 12.50 -0.72 9.42
N ALA A 59 12.76 -1.21 10.64
CA ALA A 59 14.06 -1.07 11.27
C ALA A 59 15.17 -1.81 10.49
N GLU A 60 14.90 -3.03 10.02
CA GLU A 60 15.84 -3.78 9.16
C GLU A 60 16.02 -3.12 7.79
N PHE A 61 14.93 -2.63 7.21
CA PHE A 61 14.95 -1.90 5.94
C PHE A 61 15.83 -0.64 6.03
N HIS A 62 15.60 0.20 7.03
CA HIS A 62 16.41 1.40 7.24
C HIS A 62 17.88 1.08 7.50
N ARG A 63 18.18 0.02 8.28
CA ARG A 63 19.57 -0.40 8.51
C ARG A 63 20.26 -0.85 7.21
N SER A 64 19.57 -1.64 6.39
CA SER A 64 20.13 -2.19 5.14
C SER A 64 20.44 -1.10 4.11
N PHE A 65 19.59 -0.07 4.05
CA PHE A 65 19.69 1.02 3.07
C PHE A 65 20.17 2.35 3.67
N ALA A 66 20.68 2.35 4.90
CA ALA A 66 21.17 3.54 5.62
C ALA A 66 22.32 4.26 4.90
N HIS A 67 23.04 3.55 4.05
CA HIS A 67 24.17 4.08 3.28
C HIS A 67 23.72 4.99 2.12
N LEU A 68 22.43 5.01 1.79
CA LEU A 68 21.87 5.90 0.78
C LEU A 68 21.50 7.24 1.44
N GLY A 69 21.72 8.35 0.74
CA GLY A 69 21.29 9.68 1.20
C GLY A 69 19.83 9.94 0.84
N TRP A 70 18.91 9.61 1.74
CA TRP A 70 17.48 9.71 1.44
C TRP A 70 17.04 11.18 1.48
N PRO A 71 16.43 11.70 0.40
CA PRO A 71 15.86 13.04 0.43
C PRO A 71 14.56 13.03 1.26
N VAL A 72 14.12 14.21 1.66
CA VAL A 72 12.76 14.40 2.18
C VAL A 72 11.81 14.43 0.97
N TYR A 73 10.88 13.48 0.93
CA TYR A 73 9.88 13.41 -0.13
C TYR A 73 8.65 14.25 0.24
N ARG A 74 8.26 15.15 -0.67
CA ARG A 74 6.96 15.83 -0.61
C ARG A 74 5.95 14.97 -1.36
N VAL A 75 5.02 14.37 -0.63
CA VAL A 75 3.92 13.58 -1.19
C VAL A 75 2.65 14.42 -1.15
N VAL A 76 1.95 14.48 -2.29
CA VAL A 76 0.68 15.20 -2.42
C VAL A 76 -0.39 14.20 -2.87
N PRO A 77 -1.56 14.14 -2.22
CA PRO A 77 -2.69 13.38 -2.74
C PRO A 77 -3.07 13.91 -4.11
N SER A 78 -3.22 13.03 -5.09
CA SER A 78 -3.55 13.44 -6.45
C SER A 78 -4.52 12.49 -7.11
N ARG A 79 -5.34 13.03 -8.02
CA ARG A 79 -6.19 12.25 -8.93
C ARG A 79 -5.71 12.38 -10.36
N ARG A 80 -6.03 11.39 -11.20
CA ARG A 80 -5.78 11.47 -12.64
C ARG A 80 -6.92 12.23 -13.32
N GLU A 81 -6.58 13.22 -14.12
CA GLU A 81 -7.54 14.04 -14.86
C GLU A 81 -6.98 14.38 -16.24
N ARG A 82 -7.87 14.62 -17.22
CA ARG A 82 -7.46 14.99 -18.57
C ARG A 82 -6.97 16.43 -18.55
N LEU A 83 -5.92 16.71 -19.30
CA LEU A 83 -5.33 18.05 -19.39
C LEU A 83 -6.35 19.11 -19.82
N VAL A 84 -7.24 18.75 -20.74
CA VAL A 84 -8.29 19.65 -21.27
C VAL A 84 -9.41 19.97 -20.29
N ASP A 85 -9.57 19.17 -19.24
CA ASP A 85 -10.60 19.39 -18.22
C ASP A 85 -10.11 20.33 -17.10
N LEU A 86 -8.84 20.74 -17.14
CA LEU A 86 -8.21 21.56 -16.10
C LEU A 86 -8.47 23.04 -16.31
N ASP A 87 -8.66 23.75 -15.20
CA ASP A 87 -8.63 25.20 -15.18
C ASP A 87 -7.18 25.75 -15.26
N GLU A 88 -7.04 27.08 -15.41
CA GLU A 88 -5.73 27.74 -15.57
C GLU A 88 -4.80 27.52 -14.36
N GLU A 89 -5.35 27.49 -13.15
CA GLU A 89 -4.58 27.28 -11.92
C GLU A 89 -4.04 25.84 -11.85
N GLN A 90 -4.89 24.87 -12.16
CA GLN A 90 -4.54 23.45 -12.23
C GLN A 90 -3.55 23.17 -13.37
N LEU A 91 -3.70 23.81 -14.52
CA LEU A 91 -2.74 23.72 -15.62
C LEU A 91 -1.37 24.22 -15.18
N ALA A 92 -1.31 25.38 -14.55
CA ALA A 92 -0.06 25.94 -14.05
C ALA A 92 0.61 25.01 -13.02
N GLU A 93 -0.18 24.38 -12.13
CA GLU A 93 0.32 23.40 -11.16
C GLU A 93 0.98 22.19 -11.84
N VAL A 94 0.35 21.63 -12.87
CA VAL A 94 0.92 20.50 -13.64
C VAL A 94 2.00 20.93 -14.63
N GLY A 95 2.31 22.24 -14.68
CA GLY A 95 3.34 22.80 -15.56
C GLY A 95 2.91 22.89 -17.02
N ALA A 96 1.61 23.06 -17.26
CA ALA A 96 1.03 23.33 -18.57
C ALA A 96 0.41 24.73 -18.60
N ILE A 97 0.27 25.30 -19.78
CA ILE A 97 -0.35 26.59 -20.04
C ILE A 97 -1.27 26.42 -21.25
N MET A 98 -2.46 27.01 -21.18
CA MET A 98 -3.36 27.10 -22.32
C MET A 98 -3.23 28.49 -22.95
N GLU A 99 -2.94 28.54 -24.24
CA GLU A 99 -2.79 29.77 -25.01
C GLU A 99 -3.65 29.71 -26.27
N ILE A 100 -3.98 30.88 -26.82
CA ILE A 100 -4.58 31.01 -28.13
C ILE A 100 -3.46 31.37 -29.11
N ASP A 101 -3.26 30.54 -30.14
CA ASP A 101 -2.24 30.78 -31.16
C ASP A 101 -2.64 31.91 -32.13
N SER A 102 -1.75 32.31 -33.04
CA SER A 102 -2.02 33.37 -34.03
C SER A 102 -3.22 33.10 -34.93
N ASP A 103 -3.61 31.83 -35.06
CA ASP A 103 -4.74 31.38 -35.86
C ASP A 103 -6.08 31.40 -35.07
N GLY A 104 -6.05 31.75 -33.78
CA GLY A 104 -7.24 31.73 -32.92
C GLY A 104 -7.55 30.36 -32.30
N GLU A 105 -6.71 29.35 -32.54
CA GLU A 105 -6.86 27.99 -32.03
C GLU A 105 -6.30 27.84 -30.60
N LEU A 106 -6.98 27.04 -29.78
CA LEU A 106 -6.50 26.71 -28.43
C LEU A 106 -5.34 25.71 -28.51
N VAL A 107 -4.22 26.06 -27.88
CA VAL A 107 -3.03 25.24 -27.81
C VAL A 107 -2.58 25.07 -26.37
N TYR A 108 -2.20 23.85 -26.01
CA TYR A 108 -1.60 23.55 -24.71
C TYR A 108 -0.08 23.50 -24.88
N ARG A 109 0.64 24.18 -24.00
CA ARG A 109 2.10 24.17 -23.94
C ARG A 109 2.56 23.69 -22.58
N ASP A 110 3.70 23.04 -22.53
CA ASP A 110 4.38 22.80 -21.26
C ASP A 110 5.12 24.06 -20.78
N ARG A 111 5.70 23.99 -19.59
CA ARG A 111 6.50 25.08 -19.00
C ARG A 111 7.73 25.51 -19.81
N SER A 112 8.16 24.71 -20.78
CA SER A 112 9.25 25.06 -21.70
C SER A 112 8.75 25.80 -22.94
N GLY A 113 7.42 25.95 -23.09
CA GLY A 113 6.77 26.51 -24.27
C GLY A 113 6.55 25.49 -25.39
N THR A 114 6.89 24.21 -25.15
CA THR A 114 6.71 23.14 -26.13
C THR A 114 5.23 22.77 -26.22
N ARG A 115 4.70 22.69 -27.45
CA ARG A 115 3.31 22.29 -27.68
C ARG A 115 3.10 20.86 -27.23
N ILE A 116 2.00 20.63 -26.50
CA ILE A 116 1.57 19.31 -26.06
C ILE A 116 0.67 18.73 -27.15
N ASP A 117 1.09 17.61 -27.73
CA ASP A 117 0.29 16.85 -28.69
C ASP A 117 -0.81 16.05 -27.98
N ASP A 118 -1.96 15.91 -28.66
CA ASP A 118 -3.14 15.18 -28.19
C ASP A 118 -3.54 15.50 -26.73
N PRO A 119 -3.81 16.78 -26.40
CA PRO A 119 -4.12 17.18 -25.02
C PRO A 119 -5.37 16.48 -24.46
N GLU A 120 -6.31 16.09 -25.31
CA GLU A 120 -7.53 15.36 -24.94
C GLU A 120 -7.26 13.95 -24.37
N GLN A 121 -6.17 13.31 -24.81
CA GLN A 121 -5.76 11.98 -24.35
C GLN A 121 -4.73 12.04 -23.21
N ARG A 122 -4.23 13.24 -22.90
CA ARG A 122 -3.18 13.42 -21.91
C ARG A 122 -3.76 13.42 -20.51
N MET A 123 -3.42 12.38 -19.74
CA MET A 123 -3.75 12.29 -18.31
C MET A 123 -2.62 12.85 -17.45
N VAL A 124 -2.96 13.74 -16.53
CA VAL A 124 -2.04 14.35 -15.56
C VAL A 124 -2.51 14.12 -14.13
N LEU A 125 -1.60 14.28 -13.17
CA LEU A 125 -1.91 14.20 -11.74
C LEU A 125 -2.21 15.60 -11.22
N VAL A 126 -3.42 15.79 -10.72
CA VAL A 126 -3.88 17.05 -10.11
C VAL A 126 -4.00 16.86 -8.62
N SER A 127 -3.54 17.83 -7.84
CA SER A 127 -3.64 17.79 -6.39
C SER A 127 -5.09 17.78 -5.93
N VAL A 128 -5.36 17.03 -4.87
CA VAL A 128 -6.68 16.95 -4.23
C VAL A 128 -6.56 17.06 -2.73
N LEU A 129 -7.67 17.40 -2.09
CA LEU A 129 -7.78 17.28 -0.64
C LEU A 129 -7.59 15.81 -0.24
N ASP A 130 -6.80 15.57 0.81
CA ASP A 130 -6.61 14.21 1.33
C ASP A 130 -7.96 13.66 1.84
N PRO A 131 -8.51 12.60 1.23
CA PRO A 131 -9.77 12.03 1.68
C PRO A 131 -9.61 11.20 2.95
N ILE A 132 -8.38 10.97 3.44
CA ILE A 132 -8.10 10.21 4.66
C ILE A 132 -8.03 11.20 5.83
N PRO A 133 -9.08 11.31 6.67
CA PRO A 133 -9.05 12.04 7.93
C PRO A 133 -7.85 11.62 8.78
N GLY A 134 -7.19 12.60 9.38
CA GLY A 134 -6.17 12.36 10.40
C GLY A 134 -6.72 11.58 11.61
N GLU A 135 -8.04 11.57 11.81
CA GLU A 135 -8.73 10.91 12.93
C GLU A 135 -8.83 9.38 12.81
N TYR A 136 -8.50 8.79 11.65
CA TYR A 136 -8.46 7.33 11.53
C TYR A 136 -7.37 6.66 12.35
N ALA A 137 -6.51 7.43 13.05
CA ALA A 137 -5.54 6.93 14.03
C ALA A 137 -6.14 5.97 15.09
N ASN A 138 -7.48 5.96 15.28
CA ASN A 138 -8.18 5.02 16.19
C ASN A 138 -9.27 4.15 15.51
N ALA A 139 -9.23 3.96 14.19
CA ALA A 139 -10.27 3.25 13.42
C ALA A 139 -10.29 1.70 13.59
N ASN A 140 -9.93 1.19 14.77
CA ASN A 140 -10.02 -0.24 15.11
C ASN A 140 -11.46 -0.75 15.28
N GLN A 141 -12.50 0.10 15.13
CA GLN A 141 -13.89 -0.27 15.39
C GLN A 141 -14.74 -0.51 14.12
N SER A 142 -14.31 -0.09 12.94
CA SER A 142 -15.17 -0.10 11.73
C SER A 142 -14.64 -0.89 10.54
N THR A 143 -13.52 -1.60 10.66
CA THR A 143 -13.06 -2.49 9.59
C THR A 143 -13.66 -3.88 9.79
N PRO A 144 -14.48 -4.42 8.85
CA PRO A 144 -14.88 -5.82 8.92
C PRO A 144 -13.61 -6.68 8.91
N ALA A 145 -13.53 -7.65 9.82
CA ALA A 145 -12.38 -8.53 9.95
C ALA A 145 -12.19 -9.35 8.66
N ARG A 146 -11.37 -8.85 7.74
CA ARG A 146 -10.93 -9.62 6.58
C ARG A 146 -9.85 -10.56 7.08
N GLY A 147 -10.27 -11.78 7.40
CA GLY A 147 -9.45 -12.83 7.96
C GLY A 147 -8.23 -13.10 7.10
N PHE A 148 -7.05 -12.76 7.62
CA PHE A 148 -5.83 -13.43 7.23
C PHE A 148 -5.76 -14.74 8.03
N PRO A 149 -5.38 -15.87 7.42
CA PRO A 149 -5.25 -17.12 8.14
C PRO A 149 -4.18 -16.97 9.22
N VAL A 150 -4.62 -17.06 10.48
CA VAL A 150 -3.73 -17.23 11.62
C VAL A 150 -3.01 -18.57 11.40
N PRO A 151 -1.67 -18.64 11.40
CA PRO A 151 -0.99 -19.92 11.44
C PRO A 151 -1.44 -20.63 12.72
N GLN A 152 -2.21 -21.70 12.58
CA GLN A 152 -2.53 -22.59 13.70
C GLN A 152 -1.21 -23.15 14.21
N GLN A 153 -0.72 -22.61 15.34
CA GLN A 153 0.39 -23.23 16.06
C GLN A 153 -0.15 -24.51 16.73
N PRO A 154 0.36 -25.71 16.40
CA PRO A 154 0.00 -26.93 17.09
C PRO A 154 0.86 -27.03 18.36
N TYR A 155 0.43 -26.37 19.43
CA TYR A 155 0.90 -26.74 20.77
C TYR A 155 -0.20 -27.56 21.45
N PRO A 156 0.05 -28.83 21.83
CA PRO A 156 -0.87 -29.53 22.72
C PRO A 156 -0.88 -28.80 24.07
N GLN A 157 -2.05 -28.33 24.48
CA GLN A 157 -2.31 -27.84 25.82
C GLN A 157 -2.10 -28.98 26.83
N SER A 158 -0.89 -29.07 27.40
CA SER A 158 -0.68 -29.78 28.66
C SER A 158 -1.08 -28.85 29.81
N GLY A 159 -2.38 -28.78 30.08
CA GLY A 159 -2.90 -28.25 31.35
C GLY A 159 -2.76 -29.27 32.47
N PRO A 160 -2.58 -28.85 33.73
CA PRO A 160 -2.45 -29.78 34.86
C PRO A 160 -3.78 -30.52 35.11
N LEU A 161 -3.69 -31.85 35.25
CA LEU A 161 -4.80 -32.74 35.59
C LEU A 161 -5.38 -32.38 36.98
N PRO A 162 -6.71 -32.44 37.19
CA PRO A 162 -7.29 -32.24 38.50
C PRO A 162 -6.94 -33.41 39.43
N VAL A 163 -6.39 -33.09 40.60
CA VAL A 163 -6.12 -34.05 41.68
C VAL A 163 -7.46 -34.51 42.27
N GLN A 164 -7.80 -35.80 42.14
CA GLN A 164 -8.95 -36.39 42.84
C GLN A 164 -8.66 -36.46 44.35
N ALA A 165 -9.58 -35.96 45.17
CA ALA A 165 -9.52 -36.08 46.63
C ALA A 165 -9.72 -37.54 47.08
N PRO A 166 -9.05 -37.99 48.15
CA PRO A 166 -9.19 -39.36 48.64
C PRO A 166 -10.57 -39.61 49.28
N PRO A 167 -11.10 -40.84 49.20
CA PRO A 167 -12.39 -41.17 49.78
C PRO A 167 -12.30 -41.16 51.32
N GLN A 168 -13.24 -40.44 51.96
CA GLN A 168 -13.46 -40.51 53.40
C GLN A 168 -13.95 -41.92 53.76
N GLN A 169 -13.15 -42.64 54.55
CA GLN A 169 -13.61 -43.83 55.25
C GLN A 169 -14.41 -43.42 56.50
N ARG A 170 -15.45 -44.22 56.77
CA ARG A 170 -16.47 -44.07 57.82
C ARG A 170 -15.91 -43.92 59.23
#